data_AF-A0A2D4F5V6-F1
#
_entry.id   AF-A0A2D4F5V6-F1
#
_cell.length_a   1.000
_cell.length_b   1.000
_cell.length_c   1.000
_cell.angle_alpha   90.00
_cell.angle_beta   90.00
_cell.angle_gamma   90.00
#
_symmetry.space_group_name_H-M   'P 1'
#
loop_
_entity.id
_entity.type
_entity.pdbx_description
1 polymer ?
#
loop_
_entity_poly.entity_id
_entity_poly.type
_entity_poly.pdbx_seq_one_letter_code
_entity_poly.pdbx_strand_id
1 'polypeptide(L)'
;VGNVLQNKRFQQLLTTDDAETTTQTLSLLQNILRTNSKALVQITEEALHFLLDELIYKISSTTNPARGNATVKLLLLITESDAQLVITVNARYKGLHTLLSKQWTGKGFDKNLNQLLDLLDAENFSSCDPQDDIIDALKDFYNL
;
A
#
# COMPACT_ATOMS: atom_id res chain seq x y z
N VAL A 1 -20.41 -5.13 -0.09
CA VAL A 1 -18.99 -5.50 0.15
C VAL A 1 -18.25 -4.40 0.90
N GLY A 2 -18.38 -3.12 0.55
CA GLY A 2 -17.81 -2.01 1.34
C GLY A 2 -18.14 -2.04 2.85
N ASN A 3 -19.33 -2.55 3.21
CA ASN A 3 -19.75 -2.74 4.61
C ASN A 3 -18.87 -3.69 5.45
N VAL A 4 -18.06 -4.58 4.85
CA VAL A 4 -17.22 -5.51 5.61
C VAL A 4 -15.95 -4.81 6.12
N LEU A 5 -15.31 -4.00 5.27
CA LEU A 5 -14.05 -3.32 5.60
C LEU A 5 -14.21 -2.26 6.69
N GLN A 6 -15.41 -1.69 6.82
CA GLN A 6 -15.75 -0.73 7.89
C GLN A 6 -16.36 -1.40 9.13
N ASN A 7 -16.58 -2.72 9.10
CA ASN A 7 -17.19 -3.41 10.22
C ASN A 7 -16.19 -3.49 11.38
N LYS A 8 -16.56 -2.96 12.55
CA LYS A 8 -15.71 -2.97 13.74
C LYS A 8 -15.19 -4.35 14.14
N ARG A 9 -15.99 -5.41 13.96
CA ARG A 9 -15.56 -6.79 14.28
C ARG A 9 -14.53 -7.30 13.26
N PHE A 10 -14.69 -6.94 11.99
CA PHE A 10 -13.70 -7.27 10.97
C PHE A 10 -12.37 -6.54 11.22
N GLN A 11 -12.43 -5.25 11.59
CA GLN A 11 -11.26 -4.48 12.01
C GLN A 11 -10.57 -5.10 13.23
N GLN A 12 -11.32 -5.58 14.23
CA GLN A 12 -10.77 -6.31 15.38
C GLN A 12 -10.10 -7.64 14.97
N LEU A 13 -10.66 -8.35 13.99
CA LEU A 13 -10.03 -9.56 13.44
C LEU A 13 -8.74 -9.25 12.68
N LEU A 14 -8.65 -8.06 12.08
CA LEU A 14 -7.42 -7.60 11.44
C LEU A 14 -6.35 -7.26 12.49
N THR A 15 -6.69 -6.62 13.61
CA THR A 15 -5.72 -6.22 14.65
C THR A 15 -5.20 -7.35 15.54
N THR A 16 -5.66 -8.58 15.34
CA THR A 16 -5.19 -9.71 16.14
C THR A 16 -3.73 -10.02 15.84
N ASP A 17 -2.99 -10.42 16.88
CA ASP A 17 -1.62 -10.96 16.78
C ASP A 17 -1.61 -12.49 16.69
N ASP A 18 -2.76 -13.15 16.85
CA ASP A 18 -2.87 -14.58 16.68
C ASP A 18 -2.52 -14.96 15.23
N ALA A 19 -1.55 -15.86 15.07
CA ALA A 19 -0.94 -16.14 13.76
C ALA A 19 -1.92 -16.82 12.80
N GLU A 20 -2.73 -17.75 13.30
CA GLU A 20 -3.73 -18.46 12.49
C GLU A 20 -4.84 -17.50 12.08
N THR A 21 -5.41 -16.76 13.04
CA THR A 21 -6.47 -15.78 12.78
C THR A 21 -5.98 -14.69 11.81
N THR A 22 -4.76 -14.16 12.00
CA THR A 22 -4.17 -13.21 11.06
C THR A 22 -4.12 -13.78 9.64
N THR A 23 -3.65 -15.02 9.50
CA THR A 23 -3.52 -15.67 8.17
C THR A 23 -4.88 -15.82 7.48
N GLN A 24 -5.89 -16.26 8.23
CA GLN A 24 -7.26 -16.41 7.71
C GLN A 24 -7.87 -15.04 7.35
N THR A 25 -7.71 -14.03 8.22
CA THR A 25 -8.25 -12.69 7.99
C THR A 25 -7.58 -12.01 6.79
N LEU A 26 -6.26 -12.11 6.62
CA LEU A 26 -5.56 -11.57 5.45
C LEU A 26 -6.01 -12.27 4.16
N SER A 27 -6.24 -13.59 4.20
CA SER A 27 -6.77 -14.35 3.07
C SER A 27 -8.20 -13.93 2.70
N LEU A 28 -9.06 -13.71 3.71
CA LEU A 28 -10.42 -13.21 3.51
C LEU A 28 -10.41 -11.80 2.91
N LEU A 29 -9.59 -10.90 3.45
CA LEU A 29 -9.40 -9.55 2.92
C LEU A 29 -8.96 -9.61 1.44
N GLN A 30 -8.00 -10.49 1.12
CA GLN A 30 -7.51 -10.65 -0.24
C GLN A 30 -8.62 -11.08 -1.19
N ASN A 31 -9.49 -11.99 -0.76
CA ASN A 31 -10.63 -12.45 -1.56
C ASN A 31 -11.67 -11.34 -1.74
N ILE A 32 -11.93 -10.53 -0.71
CA ILE A 32 -12.82 -9.36 -0.80
C ILE A 32 -12.31 -8.38 -1.86
N LEU A 33 -11.04 -8.01 -1.79
CA LEU A 33 -10.44 -7.03 -2.71
C LEU A 33 -10.34 -7.55 -4.14
N ARG A 34 -10.02 -8.83 -4.34
CA ARG A 34 -10.03 -9.45 -5.67
C ARG A 34 -11.43 -9.51 -6.30
N THR A 35 -12.45 -9.77 -5.48
CA THR A 35 -13.83 -9.88 -5.97
C THR A 35 -14.43 -8.50 -6.26
N ASN A 36 -14.02 -7.48 -5.51
CA ASN A 36 -14.52 -6.13 -5.67
C ASN A 36 -13.44 -5.10 -5.28
N SER A 37 -12.52 -4.81 -6.21
CA SER A 37 -11.46 -3.81 -6.00
C SER A 37 -12.01 -2.42 -5.69
N LYS A 38 -13.17 -2.08 -6.29
CA LYS A 38 -13.88 -0.81 -6.02
C LYS A 38 -14.41 -0.69 -4.59
N ALA A 39 -14.38 -1.75 -3.78
CA ALA A 39 -14.75 -1.66 -2.37
C ALA A 39 -13.87 -0.67 -1.60
N LEU A 40 -12.61 -0.48 -1.99
CA LEU A 40 -11.66 0.43 -1.32
C LEU A 40 -12.01 1.91 -1.51
N VAL A 41 -12.52 2.29 -2.68
CA VAL A 41 -12.93 3.68 -2.94
C VAL A 41 -14.34 3.99 -2.42
N GLN A 42 -15.07 2.96 -1.98
CA GLN A 42 -16.42 3.08 -1.41
C GLN A 42 -16.42 3.17 0.11
N ILE A 43 -15.26 3.00 0.76
CA ILE A 43 -15.17 3.10 2.21
C ILE A 43 -14.83 4.50 2.69
N THR A 44 -15.11 4.76 3.98
CA THR A 44 -14.68 6.00 4.63
C THR A 44 -13.15 6.07 4.66
N GLU A 45 -12.64 7.30 4.62
CA GLU A 45 -11.20 7.58 4.75
C GLU A 45 -10.62 6.99 6.04
N GLU A 46 -11.34 7.08 7.15
CA GLU A 46 -10.95 6.46 8.43
C GLU A 46 -10.75 4.95 8.31
N ALA A 47 -11.66 4.24 7.64
CA ALA A 47 -11.55 2.80 7.47
C ALA A 47 -10.42 2.41 6.50
N LEU A 48 -10.19 3.22 5.46
CA LEU A 48 -9.05 3.04 4.56
C LEU A 48 -7.72 3.23 5.31
N HIS A 49 -7.60 4.32 6.07
CA HIS A 49 -6.40 4.59 6.87
C HIS A 49 -6.14 3.51 7.91
N PHE A 50 -7.17 3.05 8.61
CA PHE A 50 -7.06 1.93 9.53
C PHE A 50 -6.51 0.67 8.84
N LEU A 51 -7.08 0.32 7.67
CA LEU A 51 -6.66 -0.84 6.91
C LEU A 51 -5.18 -0.73 6.52
N LEU A 52 -4.77 0.42 6.01
CA LEU A 52 -3.39 0.66 5.62
C LEU A 52 -2.45 0.60 6.83
N ASP A 53 -2.79 1.27 7.94
CA ASP A 53 -1.98 1.29 9.17
C ASP A 53 -1.75 -0.14 9.69
N GLU A 54 -2.79 -0.97 9.70
CA GLU A 54 -2.70 -2.35 10.14
C GLU A 54 -1.83 -3.19 9.19
N LEU A 55 -1.95 -3.04 7.87
CA LEU A 55 -1.10 -3.76 6.91
C LEU A 55 0.36 -3.32 7.03
N ILE A 56 0.63 -2.02 7.20
CA ILE A 56 1.98 -1.49 7.39
C ILE A 56 2.57 -1.98 8.73
N TYR A 57 1.78 -2.02 9.79
CA TYR A 57 2.20 -2.62 11.05
C TYR A 57 2.57 -4.09 10.87
N LYS A 58 1.69 -4.90 10.26
CA LYS A 58 1.91 -6.34 10.08
C LYS A 58 3.13 -6.68 9.23
N ILE A 59 3.36 -5.95 8.13
CA ILE A 59 4.55 -6.18 7.30
C ILE A 59 5.84 -5.76 8.02
N SER A 60 5.77 -4.75 8.88
CA SER A 60 6.92 -4.27 9.66
C SER A 60 7.26 -5.21 10.82
N SER A 61 6.24 -5.80 11.46
CA SER A 61 6.40 -6.63 12.67
C SER A 61 6.69 -8.10 12.39
N THR A 62 6.35 -8.60 11.19
CA THR A 62 6.54 -10.01 10.87
C THR A 62 7.93 -10.32 10.30
N THR A 63 8.50 -11.44 10.70
CA THR A 63 9.72 -12.02 10.11
C THR A 63 9.41 -13.24 9.22
N ASN A 64 8.15 -13.66 9.15
CA ASN A 64 7.73 -14.84 8.41
C ASN A 64 7.51 -14.49 6.92
N PRO A 65 8.26 -15.07 5.97
CA PRO A 65 8.12 -14.75 4.55
C PRO A 65 6.74 -15.00 3.95
N ALA A 66 6.00 -16.02 4.42
CA ALA A 66 4.66 -16.28 3.92
C ALA A 66 3.69 -15.17 4.32
N ARG A 67 3.78 -14.69 5.57
CA ARG A 67 3.00 -13.54 6.05
C ARG A 67 3.42 -12.25 5.35
N GLY A 68 4.73 -12.03 5.19
CA GLY A 68 5.26 -10.88 4.44
C GLY A 68 4.72 -10.82 3.01
N ASN A 69 4.77 -11.94 2.28
CA ASN A 69 4.22 -12.04 0.93
C ASN A 69 2.71 -11.81 0.88
N ALA A 70 1.95 -12.35 1.85
CA ALA A 70 0.51 -12.14 1.92
C ALA A 70 0.16 -10.65 2.08
N THR A 71 0.86 -9.96 2.97
CA THR A 71 0.66 -8.52 3.20
C THR A 71 1.12 -7.68 2.00
N VAL A 72 2.25 -8.01 1.36
CA VAL A 72 2.71 -7.33 0.13
C VAL A 72 1.71 -7.49 -1.00
N LYS A 73 1.13 -8.69 -1.20
CA LYS A 73 0.08 -8.90 -2.20
C LYS A 73 -1.17 -8.07 -1.92
N LEU A 74 -1.51 -7.83 -0.65
CA LEU A 74 -2.64 -6.98 -0.29
C LEU A 74 -2.36 -5.50 -0.58
N LEU A 75 -1.18 -5.01 -0.20
CA LEU A 75 -0.74 -3.65 -0.53
C LEU A 75 -0.70 -3.44 -2.06
N LEU A 76 -0.22 -4.44 -2.81
CA LEU A 76 -0.25 -4.42 -4.27
C LEU A 76 -1.68 -4.33 -4.81
N LEU A 77 -2.60 -5.17 -4.34
CA LEU A 77 -4.01 -5.09 -4.75
C LEU A 77 -4.64 -3.72 -4.43
N ILE A 78 -4.28 -3.11 -3.30
CA ILE A 78 -4.78 -1.78 -2.93
C ILE A 78 -4.24 -0.73 -3.89
N THR A 79 -2.93 -0.70 -4.12
CA THR A 79 -2.26 0.28 -4.99
C THR A 79 -2.64 0.13 -6.46
N GLU A 80 -2.92 -1.09 -6.93
CA GLU A 80 -3.44 -1.35 -8.29
C GLU A 80 -4.92 -1.00 -8.47
N SER A 81 -5.68 -0.80 -7.38
CA SER A 81 -7.14 -0.58 -7.47
C SER A 81 -7.50 0.83 -7.95
N ASP A 82 -6.71 1.84 -7.60
CA ASP A 82 -6.92 3.24 -7.96
C ASP A 82 -5.62 4.04 -7.79
N ALA A 83 -5.27 4.89 -8.74
CA ALA A 83 -4.05 5.70 -8.70
C ALA A 83 -3.98 6.62 -7.46
N GLN A 84 -5.13 7.13 -7.00
CA GLN A 84 -5.20 7.95 -5.79
C GLN A 84 -4.73 7.19 -4.54
N LEU A 85 -4.89 5.85 -4.51
CA LEU A 85 -4.44 5.04 -3.39
C LEU A 85 -2.92 4.96 -3.32
N VAL A 86 -2.21 4.99 -4.46
CA VAL A 86 -0.75 5.08 -4.49
C VAL A 86 -0.29 6.39 -3.86
N ILE A 87 -0.93 7.51 -4.24
CA ILE A 87 -0.67 8.84 -3.67
C ILE A 87 -0.91 8.83 -2.16
N THR A 88 -2.04 8.28 -1.69
CA THR A 88 -2.35 8.17 -0.26
C THR A 88 -1.30 7.35 0.49
N VAL A 89 -0.85 6.22 -0.07
CA VAL A 89 0.18 5.37 0.56
C VAL A 89 1.52 6.11 0.64
N ASN A 90 1.97 6.74 -0.44
CA ASN A 90 3.24 7.48 -0.47
C ASN A 90 3.23 8.69 0.47
N ALA A 91 2.14 9.45 0.51
CA ALA A 91 2.00 10.61 1.38
C ALA A 91 2.03 10.22 2.88
N ARG A 92 1.40 9.10 3.24
CA ARG A 92 1.24 8.67 4.64
C ARG A 92 2.44 7.89 5.18
N TYR A 93 3.08 7.04 4.38
CA TYR A 93 4.11 6.12 4.85
C TYR A 93 5.49 6.43 4.25
N LYS A 94 6.03 7.59 4.63
CA LYS A 94 7.39 7.99 4.26
C LYS A 94 8.40 6.93 4.71
N GLY A 95 9.11 6.35 3.75
CA GLY A 95 10.09 5.28 4.00
C GLY A 95 9.55 3.86 3.86
N LEU A 96 8.28 3.66 3.47
CA LEU A 96 7.72 2.34 3.16
C LEU A 96 8.54 1.61 2.10
N HIS A 97 8.90 2.29 1.01
CA HIS A 97 9.78 1.73 -0.03
C HIS A 97 11.10 1.19 0.57
N THR A 98 11.77 2.00 1.38
CA THR A 98 13.03 1.63 2.05
C THR A 98 12.86 0.47 3.03
N LEU A 99 11.76 0.43 3.78
CA LEU A 99 11.44 -0.67 4.68
C LEU A 99 11.25 -1.96 3.89
N LEU A 100 10.42 -1.92 2.84
CA LEU A 100 10.09 -3.08 2.02
C LEU A 100 11.32 -3.65 1.33
N SER A 101 12.10 -2.80 0.66
CA SER A 101 13.34 -3.21 -0.02
C SER A 101 14.36 -3.80 0.94
N LYS A 102 14.60 -3.18 2.11
CA LYS A 102 15.59 -3.69 3.08
C LYS A 102 15.16 -5.00 3.74
N GLN A 103 13.90 -5.12 4.11
CA GLN A 103 13.43 -6.25 4.93
C GLN A 103 13.10 -7.48 4.08
N TRP A 104 12.58 -7.30 2.87
CA TRP A 104 11.92 -8.37 2.13
C TRP A 104 12.63 -8.81 0.84
N THR A 105 13.65 -8.10 0.38
CA THR A 105 14.47 -8.55 -0.77
C THR A 105 15.12 -9.91 -0.49
N GLY A 106 15.04 -10.81 -1.47
CA GLY A 106 15.58 -12.17 -1.39
C GLY A 106 14.80 -13.11 -0.48
N LYS A 107 13.58 -12.76 -0.06
CA LYS A 107 12.73 -13.60 0.81
C LYS A 107 11.79 -14.53 0.03
N GLY A 108 11.96 -14.65 -1.29
CA GLY A 108 11.27 -15.65 -2.12
C GLY A 108 9.93 -15.19 -2.71
N PHE A 109 9.67 -13.87 -2.72
CA PHE A 109 8.49 -13.27 -3.35
C PHE A 109 8.81 -11.96 -4.08
N ASP A 110 10.06 -11.83 -4.53
CA ASP A 110 10.62 -10.63 -5.16
C ASP A 110 9.79 -10.10 -6.32
N LYS A 111 9.09 -10.98 -7.06
CA LYS A 111 8.16 -10.55 -8.12
C LYS A 111 7.10 -9.58 -7.60
N ASN A 112 6.36 -9.96 -6.55
CA ASN A 112 5.29 -9.10 -6.02
C ASN A 112 5.87 -7.89 -5.27
N LEU A 113 7.02 -8.09 -4.62
CA LEU A 113 7.73 -7.01 -3.93
C LEU A 113 8.15 -5.92 -4.92
N ASN A 114 8.86 -6.29 -6.00
CA ASN A 114 9.33 -5.33 -7.00
C ASN A 114 8.17 -4.61 -7.67
N GLN A 115 7.07 -5.31 -8.00
CA GLN A 115 5.87 -4.65 -8.54
C GLN A 115 5.31 -3.58 -7.60
N LEU A 116 5.27 -3.85 -6.29
CA LEU A 116 4.84 -2.85 -5.32
C LEU A 116 5.85 -1.69 -5.22
N LEU A 117 7.15 -1.98 -5.22
CA LEU A 117 8.20 -0.94 -5.19
C LEU A 117 8.11 -0.03 -6.42
N ASP A 118 7.95 -0.60 -7.62
CA ASP A 118 7.82 0.14 -8.88
C ASP A 118 6.60 1.09 -8.84
N LEU A 119 5.47 0.65 -8.27
CA LEU A 119 4.29 1.51 -8.10
C LEU A 119 4.52 2.64 -7.10
N LEU A 120 5.22 2.36 -6.00
CA LEU A 120 5.57 3.39 -5.01
C LEU A 120 6.56 4.41 -5.59
N ASP A 121 7.45 4.00 -6.51
CA ASP A 121 8.41 4.88 -7.17
C ASP A 121 7.79 5.70 -8.31
N ALA A 122 6.85 5.13 -9.08
CA ALA A 122 6.22 5.81 -10.22
C ALA A 122 5.59 7.16 -9.85
N GLU A 123 5.06 7.31 -8.63
CA GLU A 123 4.46 8.56 -8.15
C GLU A 123 5.46 9.53 -7.49
N ASN A 124 6.69 9.10 -7.22
CA ASN A 124 7.78 10.03 -6.87
C ASN A 124 8.23 10.86 -8.11
N PHE A 125 7.88 10.43 -9.32
CA PHE A 125 8.19 11.13 -10.57
C PHE A 125 7.04 11.97 -11.12
N SER A 126 5.78 11.65 -10.79
CA SER A 126 4.60 12.45 -11.18
C SER A 126 4.37 13.68 -10.29
N SER A 127 5.04 13.71 -9.13
CA SER A 127 5.07 14.86 -8.21
C SER A 127 6.19 15.87 -8.52
N CYS A 128 6.80 15.76 -9.71
CA CYS A 128 7.47 16.91 -10.31
C CYS A 128 6.38 17.94 -10.64
N ASP A 129 6.19 18.91 -9.75
CA ASP A 129 5.26 20.02 -9.97
C ASP A 129 5.59 20.65 -11.34
N PRO A 130 4.62 20.80 -12.26
CA PRO A 130 4.83 21.49 -13.53
C PRO A 130 5.34 22.93 -13.37
N GLN A 131 5.32 23.46 -12.15
CA GLN A 131 5.86 24.77 -11.81
C GLN A 131 7.38 24.82 -11.82
N ASP A 132 8.07 23.75 -11.43
CA ASP A 132 9.55 23.74 -11.41
C ASP A 132 10.11 23.60 -12.84
N ASP A 133 9.49 22.77 -13.69
CA ASP A 133 9.85 22.64 -15.10
C ASP A 133 9.62 23.94 -15.88
N ILE A 134 8.55 24.69 -15.58
CA ILE A 134 8.30 26.00 -16.21
C ILE A 134 9.33 27.03 -15.72
N ILE A 135 9.67 27.05 -14.43
CA ILE A 135 10.65 27.99 -13.90
C ILE A 135 12.04 27.73 -14.48
N ASP A 136 12.45 26.47 -14.59
CA ASP A 136 13.75 26.12 -15.16
C ASP A 136 13.79 26.34 -16.67
N ALA A 137 12.71 26.04 -17.40
CA ALA A 137 12.58 26.39 -18.82
C ALA A 137 12.59 27.92 -19.04
N LEU A 138 12.02 28.71 -18.11
CA LEU A 138 12.07 30.16 -18.17
C LEU A 138 13.46 30.71 -17.85
N LYS A 139 14.20 30.13 -16.89
CA LYS A 139 15.59 30.53 -16.62
C LYS A 139 16.50 30.28 -17.82
N ASP A 140 16.36 29.12 -18.46
CA ASP A 140 17.10 28.79 -19.67
C ASP A 140 16.74 29.71 -20.85
N PHE A 141 15.47 30.11 -20.97
CA PHE A 141 15.04 31.04 -22.01
C PHE A 141 15.52 32.48 -21.77
N TYR A 142 15.62 32.90 -20.49
CA TYR A 142 16.02 34.26 -20.12
C TYR A 142 17.52 34.40 -19.76
N ASN A 143 18.32 33.31 -19.80
CA ASN A 143 19.72 33.28 -19.36
C ASN A 143 19.93 33.90 -17.96
N LEU A 144 19.04 33.61 -17.01
CA LEU A 144 19.13 34.06 -15.61
C LEU A 144 19.84 33.02 -14.74
#